data_AF-A0A1Y1Y8Y3-F1
#
_entry.id   AF-A0A1Y1Y8Y3-F1
#
_cell.length_a   1.000
_cell.length_b   1.000
_cell.length_c   1.000
_cell.angle_alpha   90.00
_cell.angle_beta   90.00
_cell.angle_gamma   90.00
#
_symmetry.space_group_name_H-M   'P 1'
#
loop_
_entity.id
_entity.type
_entity.pdbx_description
1 polymer ?
#
loop_
_entity_poly.entity_id
_entity_poly.type
_entity_poly.pdbx_seq_one_letter_code
_entity_poly.pdbx_strand_id
1 'polypeptide(L)'
;MKIISLLFILLLFISSNANSIIYSSIFKRDDTNNNTYPSDFNVSQECYEEDINSEYSNECMSTMVNISNYKEKCLIFKSEKCQTFYNDSNSDLSKYYPICTQDEQSKKIYNPIVFQTLINNVKSKCYTDENEELCPLSLFRITQPNIPIDYSTVIDDTCKSKKCTESFIEYMSKKTLESYSAYEEVNTNHKYSYNDINMPKQIISKLKSNECRSMHATSNAITFKNNDIILFSLLLLFLILLN
;
A
#
# COMPACT_ATOMS: atom_id res chain seq x y z
N MET A 1 25.06 29.22 21.38
CA MET A 1 23.84 28.41 21.64
C MET A 1 22.99 28.14 20.40
N LYS A 2 22.77 29.08 19.49
CA LYS A 2 21.88 28.87 18.31
C LYS A 2 22.39 27.83 17.28
N ILE A 3 23.71 27.72 17.09
CA ILE A 3 24.31 26.78 16.11
C ILE A 3 24.25 25.31 16.59
N ILE A 4 24.45 25.07 17.89
CA ILE A 4 24.39 23.72 18.47
C ILE A 4 22.95 23.17 18.43
N SER A 5 21.95 24.03 18.63
CA SER A 5 20.54 23.66 18.50
C SER A 5 20.15 23.31 17.06
N LEU A 6 20.75 23.98 16.08
CA LEU A 6 20.51 23.70 14.65
C LEU A 6 21.14 22.37 14.22
N LEU A 7 22.34 22.05 14.72
CA LEU A 7 23.02 20.78 14.48
C LEU A 7 22.24 19.58 15.08
N PHE A 8 21.63 19.76 16.25
CA PHE A 8 20.79 18.72 16.86
C PHE A 8 19.51 18.43 16.06
N ILE A 9 18.87 19.47 15.52
CA ILE A 9 17.68 19.31 14.65
C ILE A 9 18.07 18.61 13.34
N LEU A 10 19.22 18.95 12.75
CA LEU A 10 19.73 18.29 11.55
C LEU A 10 20.05 16.80 11.80
N LEU A 11 20.67 16.48 12.94
CA LEU A 11 21.00 15.09 13.32
C LEU A 11 19.75 14.23 13.53
N LEU A 12 18.68 14.80 14.11
CA LEU A 12 17.39 14.10 14.24
C LEU A 12 16.76 13.82 12.87
N PHE A 13 16.80 14.78 11.95
CA PHE A 13 16.32 14.60 10.57
C PHE A 13 17.13 13.54 9.78
N ILE A 14 18.44 13.47 9.99
CA ILE A 14 19.30 12.47 9.32
C ILE A 14 19.05 11.06 9.91
N SER A 15 18.84 10.94 11.22
CA SER A 15 18.58 9.64 11.87
C SER A 15 17.20 9.04 11.56
N SER A 16 16.21 9.86 11.22
CA SER A 16 14.86 9.37 10.85
C SER A 16 14.78 8.81 9.43
N ASN A 17 15.77 9.06 8.57
CA ASN A 17 15.80 8.52 7.20
C ASN A 17 16.55 7.19 7.06
N ALA A 18 17.16 6.67 8.13
CA ALA A 18 18.05 5.51 8.04
C ALA A 18 17.37 4.13 8.18
N ASN A 19 16.07 4.05 8.50
CA ASN A 19 15.44 2.77 8.90
C ASN A 19 14.17 2.34 8.12
N SER A 20 13.92 2.81 6.89
CA SER A 20 12.68 2.46 6.16
C SER A 20 12.82 1.63 4.87
N ILE A 21 13.98 1.01 4.59
CA ILE A 21 14.27 0.48 3.24
C ILE A 21 13.92 -1.03 3.05
N ILE A 22 13.40 -1.75 4.05
CA ILE A 22 13.44 -3.22 4.00
C ILE A 22 12.38 -3.88 3.09
N TYR A 23 11.24 -3.25 2.78
CA TYR A 23 10.13 -3.96 2.12
C TYR A 23 10.01 -3.79 0.60
N SER A 24 10.70 -2.81 0.00
CA SER A 24 10.56 -2.52 -1.43
C SER A 24 11.38 -3.45 -2.32
N SER A 25 12.35 -4.17 -1.76
CA SER A 25 13.47 -4.76 -2.49
C SER A 25 13.19 -6.05 -3.25
N ILE A 26 12.18 -6.85 -2.86
CA ILE A 26 11.86 -8.10 -3.59
C ILE A 26 11.25 -7.79 -4.98
N PHE A 27 10.51 -6.68 -5.12
CA PHE A 27 9.78 -6.34 -6.35
C PHE A 27 9.99 -4.88 -6.81
N LYS A 28 11.05 -4.22 -6.34
CA LYS A 28 11.52 -2.96 -6.92
C LYS A 28 12.15 -3.28 -8.28
N ARG A 29 11.30 -3.39 -9.30
CA ARG A 29 11.74 -3.80 -10.64
C ARG A 29 12.43 -2.69 -11.44
N ASP A 30 12.35 -1.41 -11.07
CA ASP A 30 13.10 -0.36 -11.79
C ASP A 30 13.46 0.87 -10.93
N ASP A 31 14.48 0.75 -10.08
CA ASP A 31 15.43 1.87 -9.95
C ASP A 31 16.50 1.66 -11.03
N THR A 32 16.16 1.95 -12.29
CA THR A 32 17.05 1.87 -13.47
C THR A 32 18.27 2.80 -13.38
N ASN A 33 18.45 3.53 -12.28
CA ASN A 33 19.52 4.50 -12.09
C ASN A 33 20.48 4.20 -10.93
N ASN A 34 20.39 3.07 -10.23
CA ASN A 34 21.45 2.67 -9.32
C ASN A 34 21.59 1.13 -9.29
N ASN A 35 22.74 0.63 -9.75
CA ASN A 35 23.24 -0.74 -9.57
C ASN A 35 23.43 -1.14 -8.09
N THR A 36 22.80 -0.44 -7.15
CA THR A 36 22.81 -0.81 -5.73
C THR A 36 21.59 -1.70 -5.50
N TYR A 37 21.75 -2.96 -5.92
CA TYR A 37 20.83 -4.03 -5.60
C TYR A 37 20.66 -4.08 -4.08
N PRO A 38 19.42 -4.14 -3.56
CA PRO A 38 19.22 -4.53 -2.19
C PRO A 38 19.62 -5.99 -2.05
N SER A 39 20.78 -6.22 -1.44
CA SER A 39 21.47 -7.48 -1.17
C SER A 39 20.72 -8.50 -0.31
N ASP A 40 19.43 -8.28 -0.05
CA ASP A 40 18.77 -8.86 1.11
C ASP A 40 17.90 -10.08 0.77
N PHE A 41 17.60 -10.29 -0.51
CA PHE A 41 16.90 -11.49 -0.99
C PHE A 41 17.82 -12.30 -1.87
N ASN A 42 18.40 -13.33 -1.28
CA ASN A 42 19.21 -14.32 -1.97
C ASN A 42 18.27 -15.19 -2.83
N VAL A 43 18.01 -14.78 -4.07
CA VAL A 43 17.32 -15.59 -5.08
C VAL A 43 18.35 -16.08 -6.10
N SER A 44 18.14 -17.26 -6.66
CA SER A 44 19.02 -17.76 -7.72
C SER A 44 18.88 -16.90 -8.99
N GLN A 45 19.95 -16.86 -9.79
CA GLN A 45 19.95 -16.14 -11.07
C GLN A 45 18.86 -16.67 -12.01
N GLU A 46 18.63 -17.98 -12.04
CA GLU A 46 17.60 -18.61 -12.88
C GLU A 46 16.19 -18.19 -12.45
N CYS A 47 15.92 -18.14 -11.14
CA CYS A 47 14.65 -17.63 -10.64
C CYS A 47 14.48 -16.14 -10.98
N TYR A 48 15.52 -15.34 -10.80
CA TYR A 48 15.48 -13.92 -11.17
C TYR A 48 15.13 -13.74 -12.65
N GLU A 49 15.77 -14.50 -13.54
CA GLU A 49 15.49 -14.47 -14.98
C GLU A 49 14.07 -14.90 -15.32
N GLU A 50 13.54 -15.93 -14.67
CA GLU A 50 12.13 -16.33 -14.78
C GLU A 50 11.20 -15.18 -14.34
N ASP A 51 11.46 -14.57 -13.19
CA ASP A 51 10.63 -13.51 -12.64
C ASP A 51 10.61 -12.27 -13.55
N ILE A 52 11.76 -11.80 -14.03
CA ILE A 52 11.84 -10.60 -14.88
C ILE A 52 11.18 -10.80 -16.24
N ASN A 53 11.22 -12.03 -16.78
CA ASN A 53 10.64 -12.36 -18.08
C ASN A 53 9.18 -12.86 -17.98
N SER A 54 8.68 -13.12 -16.76
CA SER A 54 7.30 -13.54 -16.54
C SER A 54 6.31 -12.44 -16.90
N GLU A 55 5.38 -12.76 -17.80
CA GLU A 55 4.28 -11.85 -18.16
C GLU A 55 3.39 -11.51 -16.95
N TYR A 56 3.19 -12.45 -16.03
CA TYR A 56 2.39 -12.23 -14.82
C TYR A 56 3.09 -11.29 -13.86
N SER A 57 4.40 -11.42 -13.75
CA SER A 57 5.18 -10.57 -12.88
C SER A 57 5.24 -9.13 -13.42
N ASN A 58 5.35 -8.98 -14.75
CA ASN A 58 5.31 -7.69 -15.44
C ASN A 58 3.94 -7.00 -15.45
N GLU A 59 2.85 -7.75 -15.67
CA GLU A 59 1.50 -7.18 -15.81
C GLU A 59 0.71 -7.16 -14.50
N CYS A 60 0.71 -8.27 -13.75
CA CYS A 60 -0.14 -8.48 -12.58
C CYS A 60 0.57 -8.17 -11.26
N MET A 61 1.91 -8.23 -11.20
CA MET A 61 2.66 -7.91 -9.99
C MET A 61 3.41 -6.58 -10.08
N SER A 62 3.12 -5.76 -11.09
CA SER A 62 3.79 -4.48 -11.29
C SER A 62 3.67 -3.58 -10.06
N THR A 63 4.81 -3.12 -9.55
CA THR A 63 4.86 -2.18 -8.43
C THR A 63 4.69 -0.73 -8.88
N MET A 64 4.77 -0.45 -10.19
CA MET A 64 4.70 0.88 -10.80
C MET A 64 3.29 1.44 -10.95
N VAL A 65 2.64 1.65 -9.83
CA VAL A 65 1.37 2.36 -9.78
C VAL A 65 1.62 3.72 -9.14
N ASN A 66 1.33 4.78 -9.88
CA ASN A 66 1.43 6.17 -9.45
C ASN A 66 0.09 6.90 -9.73
N ILE A 67 -0.03 8.14 -9.23
CA ILE A 67 -1.27 8.93 -9.41
C ILE A 67 -1.62 9.15 -10.88
N SER A 68 -0.63 9.20 -11.78
CA SER A 68 -0.88 9.44 -13.21
C SER A 68 -1.37 8.20 -13.96
N ASN A 69 -1.06 6.98 -13.48
CA ASN A 69 -1.33 5.75 -14.22
C ASN A 69 -2.24 4.75 -13.49
N TYR A 70 -2.69 5.03 -12.26
CA TYR A 70 -3.42 4.05 -11.46
C TYR A 70 -4.70 3.56 -12.14
N LYS A 71 -5.46 4.42 -12.83
CA LYS A 71 -6.70 4.01 -13.51
C LYS A 71 -6.43 2.91 -14.54
N GLU A 72 -5.42 3.10 -15.38
CA GLU A 72 -5.01 2.12 -16.39
C GLU A 72 -4.48 0.83 -15.73
N LYS A 73 -3.55 0.94 -14.78
CA LYS A 73 -2.97 -0.23 -14.10
C LYS A 73 -4.00 -1.03 -13.32
N CYS A 74 -4.96 -0.35 -12.68
CA CYS A 74 -6.03 -1.01 -11.96
C CYS A 74 -7.01 -1.74 -12.88
N LEU A 75 -7.19 -1.30 -14.13
CA LEU A 75 -7.94 -2.06 -15.13
C LEU A 75 -7.20 -3.35 -15.51
N ILE A 76 -5.88 -3.29 -15.70
CA ILE A 76 -5.05 -4.48 -15.95
C ILE A 76 -5.15 -5.46 -14.78
N PHE A 77 -5.03 -4.98 -13.54
CA PHE A 77 -5.14 -5.85 -12.36
C PHE A 77 -6.52 -6.49 -12.21
N LYS A 78 -7.58 -5.84 -12.71
CA LYS A 78 -8.95 -6.38 -12.73
C LYS A 78 -9.24 -7.28 -13.93
N SER A 79 -8.29 -7.43 -14.86
CA SER A 79 -8.44 -8.33 -16.01
C SER A 79 -8.60 -9.79 -15.57
N GLU A 80 -9.25 -10.59 -16.41
CA GLU A 80 -9.41 -12.04 -16.19
C GLU A 80 -8.06 -12.74 -15.99
N LYS A 81 -7.04 -12.37 -16.79
CA LYS A 81 -5.67 -12.90 -16.67
C LYS A 81 -5.13 -12.72 -15.25
N CYS A 82 -5.17 -11.50 -14.71
CA CYS A 82 -4.64 -11.23 -13.38
C CYS A 82 -5.52 -11.81 -12.27
N GLN A 83 -6.84 -11.80 -12.39
CA GLN A 83 -7.70 -12.41 -11.38
C GLN A 83 -7.52 -13.93 -11.32
N THR A 84 -7.39 -14.61 -12.47
CA THR A 84 -7.06 -16.04 -12.54
C THR A 84 -5.69 -16.32 -11.91
N PHE A 85 -4.68 -15.53 -12.26
CA PHE A 85 -3.36 -15.62 -11.64
C PHE A 85 -3.44 -15.47 -10.11
N TYR A 86 -4.13 -14.45 -9.59
CA TYR A 86 -4.26 -14.23 -8.14
C TYR A 86 -5.01 -15.35 -7.41
N ASN A 87 -5.98 -15.97 -8.08
CA ASN A 87 -6.77 -17.05 -7.50
C ASN A 87 -5.99 -18.36 -7.50
N ASP A 88 -5.39 -18.73 -8.64
CA ASP A 88 -4.59 -19.95 -8.80
C ASP A 88 -3.30 -19.91 -7.97
N SER A 89 -2.68 -18.73 -7.82
CA SER A 89 -1.46 -18.54 -7.03
C SER A 89 -1.63 -18.90 -5.55
N ASN A 90 -2.87 -18.98 -5.05
CA ASN A 90 -3.14 -19.47 -3.69
C ASN A 90 -2.89 -20.98 -3.57
N SER A 91 -2.95 -21.72 -4.68
CA SER A 91 -2.87 -23.18 -4.70
C SER A 91 -1.65 -23.73 -5.43
N ASP A 92 -1.19 -23.07 -6.50
CA ASP A 92 -0.10 -23.59 -7.33
C ASP A 92 0.68 -22.47 -8.04
N LEU A 93 1.70 -21.95 -7.36
CA LEU A 93 2.64 -20.99 -7.95
C LEU A 93 3.57 -21.63 -8.98
N SER A 94 3.75 -22.96 -8.97
CA SER A 94 4.68 -23.64 -9.88
C SER A 94 4.21 -23.59 -11.32
N LYS A 95 2.90 -23.40 -11.54
CA LYS A 95 2.32 -23.09 -12.85
C LYS A 95 2.86 -21.79 -13.46
N TYR A 96 3.20 -20.81 -12.63
CA TYR A 96 3.59 -19.46 -13.04
C TYR A 96 5.09 -19.20 -12.88
N TYR A 97 5.72 -19.88 -11.91
CA TYR A 97 7.13 -19.75 -11.57
C TYR A 97 7.75 -21.14 -11.28
N PRO A 98 7.82 -22.04 -12.29
CA PRO A 98 8.32 -23.40 -12.11
C PRO A 98 9.77 -23.46 -11.62
N ILE A 99 10.63 -22.50 -11.97
CA ILE A 99 12.02 -22.45 -11.50
C ILE A 99 12.07 -21.93 -10.06
N CYS A 100 11.49 -20.75 -9.80
CA CYS A 100 11.55 -20.11 -8.48
C CYS A 100 10.91 -20.93 -7.35
N THR A 101 9.88 -21.73 -7.66
CA THR A 101 9.21 -22.56 -6.66
C THR A 101 10.00 -23.81 -6.27
N GLN A 102 10.95 -24.23 -7.10
CA GLN A 102 11.85 -25.36 -6.83
C GLN A 102 13.20 -24.92 -6.25
N ASP A 103 13.58 -23.66 -6.46
CA ASP A 103 14.81 -23.09 -5.93
C ASP A 103 14.76 -22.95 -4.40
N GLU A 104 15.70 -23.59 -3.70
CA GLU A 104 15.77 -23.60 -2.23
C GLU A 104 15.88 -22.21 -1.61
N GLN A 105 16.50 -21.26 -2.32
CA GLN A 105 16.69 -19.89 -1.82
C GLN A 105 15.43 -19.05 -2.03
N SER A 106 14.71 -19.28 -3.13
CA SER A 106 13.54 -18.52 -3.56
C SER A 106 12.21 -19.08 -3.06
N LYS A 107 12.13 -20.37 -2.73
CA LYS A 107 10.89 -21.04 -2.28
C LYS A 107 10.21 -20.36 -1.08
N LYS A 108 10.97 -19.65 -0.25
CA LYS A 108 10.43 -18.89 0.88
C LYS A 108 9.62 -17.67 0.41
N ILE A 109 10.10 -16.97 -0.61
CA ILE A 109 9.43 -15.81 -1.22
C ILE A 109 8.22 -16.27 -2.02
N TYR A 110 8.38 -17.36 -2.78
CA TYR A 110 7.33 -18.03 -3.54
C TYR A 110 6.51 -19.00 -2.68
N ASN A 111 6.53 -18.83 -1.36
CA ASN A 111 5.58 -19.49 -0.48
C ASN A 111 4.19 -18.88 -0.73
N PRO A 112 3.11 -19.68 -0.85
CA PRO A 112 1.78 -19.17 -1.15
C PRO A 112 1.29 -18.07 -0.18
N ILE A 113 1.64 -18.15 1.10
CA ILE A 113 1.23 -17.16 2.12
C ILE A 113 1.95 -15.83 1.92
N VAL A 114 3.27 -15.88 1.67
CA VAL A 114 4.08 -14.69 1.38
C VAL A 114 3.63 -14.05 0.07
N PHE A 115 3.49 -14.86 -0.97
CA PHE A 115 3.06 -14.42 -2.29
C PHE A 115 1.65 -13.82 -2.27
N GLN A 116 0.73 -14.41 -1.52
CA GLN A 116 -0.61 -13.86 -1.40
C GLN A 116 -0.62 -12.50 -0.69
N THR A 117 0.29 -12.28 0.26
CA THR A 117 0.41 -10.95 0.88
C THR A 117 0.95 -9.91 -0.11
N LEU A 118 1.83 -10.31 -1.01
CA LEU A 118 2.32 -9.46 -2.11
C LEU A 118 1.18 -9.10 -3.07
N ILE A 119 0.36 -10.08 -3.46
CA ILE A 119 -0.86 -9.85 -4.27
C ILE A 119 -1.80 -8.87 -3.56
N ASN A 120 -2.02 -9.04 -2.26
CA ASN A 120 -2.86 -8.12 -1.49
C ASN A 120 -2.30 -6.70 -1.45
N ASN A 121 -0.99 -6.54 -1.37
CA ASN A 121 -0.36 -5.22 -1.46
C ASN A 121 -0.56 -4.58 -2.85
N VAL A 122 -0.48 -5.35 -3.93
CA VAL A 122 -0.78 -4.87 -5.29
C VAL A 122 -2.24 -4.46 -5.39
N LYS A 123 -3.18 -5.33 -4.99
CA LYS A 123 -4.63 -5.04 -4.98
C LYS A 123 -4.96 -3.79 -4.17
N SER A 124 -4.26 -3.57 -3.04
CA SER A 124 -4.51 -2.41 -2.17
C SER A 124 -4.22 -1.06 -2.79
N LYS A 125 -3.48 -1.00 -3.90
CA LYS A 125 -3.25 0.24 -4.66
C LYS A 125 -4.46 0.66 -5.51
N CYS A 126 -5.47 -0.21 -5.63
CA CYS A 126 -6.60 -0.04 -6.52
C CYS A 126 -7.95 0.01 -5.82
N TYR A 127 -7.98 0.13 -4.49
CA TYR A 127 -9.24 0.35 -3.79
C TYR A 127 -9.74 1.75 -4.06
N THR A 128 -11.02 1.85 -4.40
CA THR A 128 -11.72 3.11 -4.66
C THR A 128 -12.96 3.22 -3.79
N ASP A 129 -13.37 4.45 -3.53
CA ASP A 129 -14.62 4.76 -2.85
C ASP A 129 -15.83 4.54 -3.77
N GLU A 130 -17.00 5.00 -3.31
CA GLU A 130 -18.27 4.97 -4.02
C GLU A 130 -18.29 5.83 -5.29
N ASN A 131 -17.40 6.83 -5.41
CA ASN A 131 -17.29 7.75 -6.54
C ASN A 131 -16.15 7.40 -7.49
N GLU A 132 -15.56 6.21 -7.34
CA GLU A 132 -14.40 5.75 -8.12
C GLU A 132 -13.08 6.53 -7.86
N GLU A 133 -13.03 7.29 -6.77
CA GLU A 133 -11.82 7.96 -6.30
C GLU A 133 -10.99 7.04 -5.41
N LEU A 134 -9.67 7.23 -5.38
CA LEU A 134 -8.79 6.34 -4.61
C LEU A 134 -9.10 6.37 -3.11
N CYS A 135 -9.18 5.20 -2.50
CA CYS A 135 -9.26 5.10 -1.04
C CYS A 135 -7.98 5.64 -0.39
N PRO A 136 -8.06 6.16 0.85
CA PRO A 136 -6.88 6.68 1.57
C PRO A 136 -5.72 5.69 1.67
N LEU A 137 -6.00 4.40 1.87
CA LEU A 137 -4.97 3.36 1.86
C LEU A 137 -4.27 3.26 0.49
N SER A 138 -5.03 3.23 -0.61
CA SER A 138 -4.50 3.17 -1.97
C SER A 138 -3.65 4.40 -2.28
N LEU A 139 -4.16 5.59 -1.93
CA LEU A 139 -3.49 6.86 -2.11
C LEU A 139 -2.15 6.88 -1.36
N PHE A 140 -2.14 6.44 -0.10
CA PHE A 140 -0.91 6.32 0.68
C PHE A 140 0.07 5.34 0.03
N ARG A 141 -0.38 4.15 -0.36
CA ARG A 141 0.47 3.11 -0.98
C ARG A 141 1.09 3.55 -2.29
N ILE A 142 0.39 4.40 -3.04
CA ILE A 142 0.85 4.94 -4.31
C ILE A 142 1.83 6.10 -4.11
N THR A 143 1.52 7.02 -3.19
CA THR A 143 2.29 8.27 -3.00
C THR A 143 3.48 8.11 -2.06
N GLN A 144 3.44 7.11 -1.17
CA GLN A 144 4.44 6.85 -0.14
C GLN A 144 4.83 5.35 -0.07
N PRO A 145 5.30 4.75 -1.18
CA PRO A 145 5.49 3.29 -1.27
C PRO A 145 6.55 2.72 -0.33
N ASN A 146 7.51 3.54 0.12
CA ASN A 146 8.64 3.12 0.96
C ASN A 146 8.51 3.58 2.43
N ILE A 147 7.37 4.16 2.80
CA ILE A 147 7.12 4.68 4.15
C ILE A 147 6.16 3.72 4.86
N PRO A 148 6.43 3.31 6.11
CA PRO A 148 5.48 2.57 6.92
C PRO A 148 4.14 3.32 7.01
N ILE A 149 3.03 2.60 6.90
CA ILE A 149 1.71 3.26 6.99
C ILE A 149 1.52 3.80 8.40
N ASP A 150 1.28 5.11 8.52
CA ASP A 150 0.64 5.67 9.69
C ASP A 150 -0.86 5.35 9.64
N TYR A 151 -1.24 4.26 10.26
CA TYR A 151 -2.62 3.80 10.23
C TYR A 151 -3.58 4.76 10.93
N SER A 152 -3.09 5.57 11.87
CA SER A 152 -3.95 6.52 12.58
C SER A 152 -4.56 7.54 11.62
N THR A 153 -3.73 8.10 10.72
CA THR A 153 -4.16 9.09 9.72
C THR A 153 -5.00 8.47 8.62
N VAL A 154 -4.67 7.24 8.19
CA VAL A 154 -5.39 6.57 7.10
C VAL A 154 -6.79 6.12 7.53
N ILE A 155 -6.97 5.70 8.79
CA ILE A 155 -8.25 5.17 9.26
C ILE A 155 -9.34 6.24 9.25
N ASP A 156 -9.06 7.44 9.77
CA ASP A 156 -10.10 8.46 9.95
C ASP A 156 -10.68 8.93 8.60
N ASP A 157 -9.85 9.05 7.57
CA ASP A 157 -10.31 9.33 6.21
C ASP A 157 -10.99 8.11 5.57
N THR A 158 -10.50 6.90 5.87
CA THR A 158 -11.12 5.68 5.34
C THR A 158 -12.56 5.53 5.84
N CYS A 159 -12.82 5.88 7.10
CA CYS A 159 -14.15 5.86 7.71
C CYS A 159 -15.19 6.75 7.03
N LYS A 160 -14.80 7.64 6.10
CA LYS A 160 -15.74 8.46 5.34
C LYS A 160 -16.41 7.71 4.17
N SER A 161 -15.84 6.59 3.75
CA SER A 161 -16.36 5.75 2.66
C SER A 161 -16.61 4.34 3.16
N LYS A 162 -17.83 3.83 2.97
CA LYS A 162 -18.18 2.46 3.36
C LYS A 162 -17.34 1.46 2.57
N LYS A 163 -17.21 1.67 1.26
CA LYS A 163 -16.44 0.80 0.36
C LYS A 163 -14.95 0.78 0.70
N CYS A 164 -14.37 1.93 1.05
CA CYS A 164 -12.99 1.99 1.53
C CYS A 164 -12.82 1.29 2.87
N THR A 165 -13.74 1.50 3.82
CA THR A 165 -13.75 0.79 5.11
C THR A 165 -13.79 -0.72 4.92
N GLU A 166 -14.69 -1.22 4.07
CA GLU A 166 -14.82 -2.66 3.78
C GLU A 166 -13.56 -3.23 3.13
N SER A 167 -13.01 -2.52 2.14
CA SER A 167 -11.77 -2.92 1.46
C SER A 167 -10.57 -2.95 2.43
N PHE A 168 -10.50 -1.99 3.36
CA PHE A 168 -9.42 -1.95 4.35
C PHE A 168 -9.58 -3.06 5.40
N ILE A 169 -10.80 -3.36 5.84
CA ILE A 169 -11.07 -4.51 6.70
C ILE A 169 -10.64 -5.80 6.01
N GLU A 170 -10.96 -5.98 4.73
CA GLU A 170 -10.53 -7.15 3.96
C GLU A 170 -9.00 -7.26 3.90
N TYR A 171 -8.33 -6.16 3.56
CA TYR A 171 -6.86 -6.09 3.52
C TYR A 171 -6.23 -6.48 4.85
N MET A 172 -6.75 -5.95 5.97
CA MET A 172 -6.22 -6.24 7.30
C MET A 172 -6.55 -7.66 7.78
N SER A 173 -7.69 -8.22 7.37
CA SER A 173 -8.08 -9.58 7.76
C SER A 173 -7.16 -10.66 7.19
N LYS A 174 -6.42 -10.34 6.11
CA LYS A 174 -5.43 -11.23 5.50
C LYS A 174 -4.08 -11.22 6.23
N LYS A 175 -3.87 -10.34 7.21
CA LYS A 175 -2.69 -10.32 8.08
C LYS A 175 -2.89 -11.26 9.27
N THR A 176 -2.64 -12.54 9.04
CA THR A 176 -2.76 -13.61 10.05
C THR A 176 -1.44 -13.87 10.76
N LEU A 177 -1.47 -14.58 11.90
CA LEU A 177 -0.24 -15.03 12.57
C LEU A 177 0.65 -15.85 11.62
N GLU A 178 0.05 -16.71 10.80
CA GLU A 178 0.74 -17.50 9.78
C GLU A 178 1.45 -16.61 8.76
N SER A 179 0.82 -15.51 8.33
CA SER A 179 1.47 -14.55 7.42
C SER A 179 2.70 -13.92 8.06
N TYR A 180 2.63 -13.51 9.33
CA TYR A 180 3.78 -12.95 10.05
C TYR A 180 4.91 -13.98 10.19
N SER A 181 4.60 -15.21 10.59
CA SER A 181 5.58 -16.29 10.69
C SER A 181 6.26 -16.56 9.35
N ALA A 182 5.49 -16.64 8.26
CA ALA A 182 6.05 -16.84 6.93
C ALA A 182 6.99 -15.69 6.53
N TYR A 183 6.69 -14.44 6.91
CA TYR A 183 7.59 -13.31 6.67
C TYR A 183 8.89 -13.38 7.49
N GLU A 184 8.85 -13.85 8.74
CA GLU A 184 10.06 -14.04 9.54
C GLU A 184 10.96 -15.16 8.99
N GLU A 185 10.40 -16.15 8.31
CA GLU A 185 11.19 -17.19 7.64
C GLU A 185 11.96 -16.64 6.43
N VAL A 186 11.38 -15.66 5.74
CA VAL A 186 12.02 -14.93 4.64
C VAL A 186 13.07 -13.96 5.20
N ASN A 187 12.74 -13.20 6.23
CA ASN A 187 13.66 -12.26 6.89
C ASN A 187 13.93 -12.68 8.34
N THR A 188 14.92 -13.55 8.52
CA THR A 188 15.27 -14.12 9.84
C THR A 188 15.80 -13.09 10.83
N ASN A 189 16.26 -11.93 10.35
CA ASN A 189 16.75 -10.83 11.18
C ASN A 189 15.63 -9.94 11.71
N HIS A 190 14.40 -10.12 11.21
CA HIS A 190 13.23 -9.39 11.66
C HIS A 190 12.31 -10.30 12.46
N LYS A 191 11.83 -9.78 13.59
CA LYS A 191 10.84 -10.43 14.44
C LYS A 191 9.71 -9.48 14.72
N TYR A 192 8.48 -9.93 14.50
CA TYR A 192 7.29 -9.14 14.78
C TYR A 192 7.00 -9.18 16.28
N SER A 193 6.77 -7.99 16.84
CA SER A 193 6.34 -7.87 18.23
C SER A 193 4.88 -8.33 18.38
N TYR A 194 4.47 -8.57 19.63
CA TYR A 194 3.07 -8.81 19.95
C TYR A 194 2.15 -7.69 19.46
N ASN A 195 2.62 -6.44 19.51
CA ASN A 195 1.87 -5.29 19.03
C ASN A 195 1.69 -5.35 17.51
N ASP A 196 2.72 -5.73 16.76
CA ASP A 196 2.64 -5.86 15.29
C ASP A 196 1.61 -6.92 14.88
N ILE A 197 1.58 -8.06 15.59
CA ILE A 197 0.66 -9.17 15.33
C ILE A 197 -0.79 -8.79 15.68
N ASN A 198 -0.99 -7.97 16.71
CA ASN A 198 -2.33 -7.55 17.14
C ASN A 198 -2.85 -6.29 16.45
N MET A 199 -1.96 -5.51 15.82
CA MET A 199 -2.32 -4.27 15.13
C MET A 199 -3.47 -4.45 14.12
N PRO A 200 -3.49 -5.49 13.25
CA PRO A 200 -4.60 -5.68 12.31
C PRO A 200 -5.96 -5.81 13.02
N LYS A 201 -6.01 -6.50 14.17
CA LYS A 201 -7.24 -6.67 14.96
C LYS A 201 -7.72 -5.35 15.54
N GLN A 202 -6.80 -4.53 16.06
CA GLN A 202 -7.12 -3.20 16.58
C GLN A 202 -7.68 -2.30 15.48
N ILE A 203 -7.06 -2.31 14.30
CA ILE A 203 -7.49 -1.52 13.15
C ILE A 203 -8.86 -1.98 12.65
N ILE A 204 -9.07 -3.29 12.50
CA ILE A 204 -10.39 -3.86 12.15
C ILE A 204 -11.43 -3.45 13.19
N SER A 205 -11.11 -3.47 14.48
CA SER A 205 -12.04 -3.04 15.53
C SER A 205 -12.40 -1.55 15.40
N LYS A 206 -11.42 -0.69 15.09
CA LYS A 206 -11.68 0.74 14.87
C LYS A 206 -12.55 0.95 13.62
N LEU A 207 -12.26 0.27 12.52
CA LEU A 207 -13.02 0.34 11.28
C LEU A 207 -14.46 -0.22 11.42
N LYS A 208 -14.68 -1.19 12.31
CA LYS A 208 -16.02 -1.75 12.59
C LYS A 208 -16.80 -0.97 13.66
N SER A 209 -16.20 0.04 14.29
CA SER A 209 -16.84 0.79 15.37
C SER A 209 -18.05 1.58 14.88
N ASN A 210 -18.97 1.90 15.79
CA ASN A 210 -20.11 2.75 15.48
C ASN A 210 -19.66 4.16 15.07
N GLU A 211 -18.56 4.65 15.64
CA GLU A 211 -17.95 5.94 15.28
C GLU A 211 -17.57 5.95 13.79
N CYS A 212 -16.75 4.98 13.35
CA CYS A 212 -16.35 4.88 11.94
C CYS A 212 -17.56 4.71 11.02
N ARG A 213 -18.50 3.84 11.40
CA ARG A 213 -19.73 3.61 10.62
C ARG A 213 -20.63 4.83 10.51
N SER A 214 -20.66 5.68 11.53
CA SER A 214 -21.43 6.93 11.52
C SER A 214 -20.82 7.99 10.61
N MET A 215 -19.53 7.88 10.30
CA MET A 215 -18.81 8.78 9.38
C MET A 215 -18.95 8.38 7.93
N HIS A 216 -19.31 7.12 7.62
CA HIS A 216 -19.59 6.72 6.25
C HIS A 216 -20.57 7.73 5.68
N ALA A 217 -20.22 8.36 4.55
CA ALA A 217 -21.07 9.35 3.91
C ALA A 217 -22.47 8.73 3.73
N THR A 218 -23.37 9.05 4.66
CA THR A 218 -24.79 8.85 4.43
C THR A 218 -25.11 9.83 3.33
N SER A 219 -25.84 9.37 2.32
CA SER A 219 -26.36 10.19 1.22
C SER A 219 -27.36 11.25 1.71
N ASN A 220 -27.02 12.00 2.75
CA ASN A 220 -27.53 13.34 3.01
C ASN A 220 -26.45 14.32 2.54
N ALA A 221 -26.07 14.19 1.27
CA ALA A 221 -25.56 15.35 0.56
C ALA A 221 -26.71 16.37 0.55
N ILE A 222 -26.79 17.22 1.57
CA ILE A 222 -27.13 18.60 1.31
C ILE A 222 -26.00 19.04 0.38
N THR A 223 -26.26 18.96 -0.92
CA THR A 223 -25.50 19.70 -1.92
C THR A 223 -25.47 21.13 -1.41
N PHE A 224 -24.39 21.52 -0.74
CA PHE A 224 -23.98 22.90 -0.68
C PHE A 224 -23.62 23.22 -2.11
N LYS A 225 -24.65 23.57 -2.89
CA LYS A 225 -24.49 24.29 -4.14
C LYS A 225 -23.70 25.51 -3.70
N ASN A 226 -22.39 25.51 -3.96
CA ASN A 226 -21.54 26.67 -3.72
C ASN A 226 -22.27 27.81 -4.41
N ASN A 227 -22.88 28.67 -3.61
CA ASN A 227 -23.58 29.81 -4.12
C ASN A 227 -22.47 30.80 -4.42
N ASP A 228 -21.86 30.69 -5.61
CA ASP A 228 -20.76 31.55 -6.05
C ASP A 228 -21.11 33.04 -5.88
N ILE A 229 -22.42 33.35 -5.84
CA ILE A 229 -23.00 34.63 -5.48
C ILE A 229 -22.53 35.14 -4.11
N ILE A 230 -22.42 34.29 -3.07
CA ILE A 230 -21.98 34.70 -1.72
C ILE A 230 -20.48 35.03 -1.73
N LEU A 231 -19.66 34.25 -2.43
CA LEU A 231 -18.23 34.51 -2.56
C LEU A 231 -17.98 35.81 -3.35
N PHE A 232 -18.72 36.03 -4.44
CA PHE A 232 -18.69 37.28 -5.20
C PHE A 232 -19.21 38.47 -4.38
N SER A 233 -20.26 38.29 -3.58
CA SER A 233 -20.82 39.34 -2.72
C SER A 233 -19.83 39.77 -1.64
N LEU A 234 -19.13 38.81 -1.03
CA LEU A 234 -18.08 39.07 -0.04
C LEU A 234 -16.87 39.80 -0.66
N LEU A 235 -16.47 39.41 -1.86
CA LEU A 235 -15.42 40.08 -2.64
C LEU A 235 -15.78 41.53 -2.98
N LEU A 236 -17.03 41.77 -3.40
CA LEU A 236 -17.52 43.12 -3.70
C LEU A 236 -17.57 44.00 -2.43
N LEU A 237 -18.00 43.43 -1.31
CA LEU A 237 -18.07 44.16 -0.04
C LEU A 237 -16.67 44.55 0.45
N PHE A 238 -15.69 43.67 0.28
CA PHE A 238 -14.28 43.97 0.58
C PHE A 238 -13.72 45.11 -0.27
N LEU A 239 -14.07 45.16 -1.56
CA LEU A 239 -13.63 46.22 -2.47
C LEU A 239 -14.27 47.58 -2.12
N ILE A 240 -15.52 47.59 -1.63
CA ILE A 240 -16.20 48.82 -1.19
C ILE A 240 -15.60 49.34 0.12
N LEU A 241 -15.18 48.47 1.03
CA LEU A 241 -14.59 48.86 2.32
C LEU A 241 -13.12 49.33 2.23
N LEU A 242 -12.44 49.05 1.10
CA LEU A 242 -11.04 49.42 0.85
C LEU A 242 -10.89 50.74 0.07
N ASN A 243 -12.00 51.33 -0.40
CA ASN A 243 -12.05 52.65 -1.04
C ASN A 243 -12.69 53.68 -0.09
#